data_AF-A0A438JGX5-F1
#
_entry.id   AF-A0A438JGX5-F1
#
_cell.length_a   1.000
_cell.length_b   1.000
_cell.length_c   1.000
_cell.angle_alpha   90.00
_cell.angle_beta   90.00
_cell.angle_gamma   90.00
#
_symmetry.space_group_name_H-M   'P 1'
#
loop_
_entity.id
_entity.type
_entity.pdbx_description
1 polymer ?
#
loop_
_entity_poly.entity_id
_entity_poly.type
_entity_poly.pdbx_seq_one_letter_code
_entity_poly.pdbx_strand_id
1 'polypeptide(L)'
;MTQFATTPPLPVLPIPTASQLKWQQREIIMFFHFGMNTFTDSEWGTGQENPNLFNPTGLDARQWVSTAAEAGFSLVILTAKHHDGFCLWPSKYTDHSVVSSPWKNGHGDVVRDLTNAAKAQGNIDVGLYLSPWDRHDQRYGKNQEYNEYYLAQLQELLKQ
;
A
#
# COMPACT_ATOMS: atom_id res chain seq x y z
N MET A 1 17.41 -45.53 -30.94
CA MET A 1 16.42 -44.67 -31.63
C MET A 1 16.49 -43.30 -30.99
N THR A 2 16.97 -42.30 -31.71
CA THR A 2 17.03 -40.91 -31.26
C THR A 2 15.64 -40.30 -31.44
N GLN A 3 14.95 -40.03 -30.34
CA GLN A 3 13.66 -39.35 -30.37
C GLN A 3 13.93 -37.87 -30.66
N PHE A 4 13.64 -37.44 -31.90
CA PHE A 4 13.67 -36.02 -32.25
C PHE A 4 12.55 -35.33 -31.48
N ALA A 5 12.92 -34.43 -30.55
CA ALA A 5 11.96 -33.57 -29.90
C ALA A 5 11.30 -32.69 -30.96
N THR A 6 9.98 -32.81 -31.13
CA THR A 6 9.23 -31.95 -32.05
C THR A 6 9.22 -30.53 -31.50
N THR A 7 9.51 -29.54 -32.36
CA THR A 7 9.45 -28.13 -31.98
C THR A 7 8.04 -27.79 -31.47
N PRO A 8 7.90 -27.18 -30.28
CA PRO A 8 6.59 -26.79 -29.76
C PRO A 8 5.92 -25.76 -30.68
N PRO A 9 4.57 -25.71 -30.71
CA PRO A 9 3.83 -24.72 -31.49
C PRO A 9 4.13 -23.29 -31.00
N LEU A 10 3.99 -22.32 -31.89
CA LEU A 10 4.06 -20.91 -31.53
C LEU A 10 2.94 -20.55 -30.54
N PRO A 11 3.20 -19.64 -29.58
CA PRO A 11 2.17 -19.21 -28.64
C PRO A 11 1.06 -18.42 -29.35
N VAL A 12 -0.17 -18.56 -28.85
CA VAL A 12 -1.31 -17.72 -29.27
C VAL A 12 -1.28 -16.42 -28.48
N LEU A 13 -1.36 -15.29 -29.18
CA LEU A 13 -1.34 -13.96 -28.56
C LEU A 13 -2.74 -13.51 -28.13
N PRO A 14 -2.86 -12.68 -27.07
CA PRO A 14 -1.77 -12.11 -26.26
C PRO A 14 -1.24 -13.07 -25.18
N ILE A 15 0.06 -12.97 -24.88
CA ILE A 15 0.70 -13.67 -23.75
C ILE A 15 0.94 -12.70 -22.58
N PRO A 16 0.93 -13.18 -21.32
CA PRO A 16 1.19 -12.33 -20.17
C PRO A 16 2.62 -11.80 -20.19
N THR A 17 2.79 -10.54 -19.77
CA THR A 17 4.09 -9.98 -19.41
C THR A 17 4.67 -10.72 -18.20
N ALA A 18 5.98 -10.60 -17.97
CA ALA A 18 6.64 -11.19 -16.81
C ALA A 18 6.01 -10.74 -15.47
N SER A 19 5.59 -9.48 -15.35
CA SER A 19 4.92 -8.96 -14.16
C SER A 19 3.53 -9.54 -13.95
N GLN A 20 2.76 -9.72 -15.03
CA GLN A 20 1.44 -10.39 -14.96
C GLN A 20 1.60 -11.86 -14.58
N LEU A 21 2.58 -12.56 -15.15
CA LEU A 21 2.85 -13.95 -14.79
C LEU A 21 3.31 -14.08 -13.33
N LYS A 22 4.22 -13.20 -12.86
CA LYS A 22 4.63 -13.15 -11.45
C LYS A 22 3.43 -12.90 -10.54
N TRP A 23 2.53 -11.97 -10.89
CA TRP A 23 1.31 -11.70 -10.13
C TRP A 23 0.40 -12.93 -10.08
N GLN A 24 0.15 -13.57 -11.22
CA GLN A 24 -0.69 -14.77 -11.32
C GLN A 24 -0.13 -15.93 -10.47
N GLN A 25 1.19 -16.10 -10.44
CA GLN A 25 1.89 -17.14 -9.67
C GLN A 25 1.87 -16.91 -8.16
N ARG A 26 1.43 -15.74 -7.68
CA ARG A 26 1.27 -15.52 -6.22
C ARG A 26 0.08 -16.27 -5.65
N GLU A 27 -0.96 -16.48 -6.47
CA GLU A 27 -2.24 -17.14 -6.16
C GLU A 27 -3.06 -16.44 -5.06
N ILE A 28 -2.48 -16.28 -3.86
CA ILE A 28 -3.07 -15.63 -2.69
C ILE A 28 -2.22 -14.43 -2.25
N ILE A 29 -2.90 -13.35 -1.87
CA ILE A 29 -2.30 -12.12 -1.35
C ILE A 29 -3.07 -11.63 -0.13
N MET A 30 -2.44 -10.82 0.71
CA MET A 30 -3.07 -10.27 1.91
C MET A 30 -3.22 -8.75 1.80
N PHE A 31 -4.37 -8.21 2.19
CA PHE A 31 -4.66 -6.78 2.15
C PHE A 31 -4.83 -6.25 3.57
N PHE A 32 -4.01 -5.28 3.95
CA PHE A 32 -4.13 -4.53 5.19
C PHE A 32 -4.90 -3.23 4.96
N HIS A 33 -6.18 -3.22 5.33
CA HIS A 33 -6.92 -1.98 5.56
C HIS A 33 -6.62 -1.52 6.98
N PHE A 34 -5.77 -0.51 7.09
CA PHE A 34 -5.39 0.12 8.33
C PHE A 34 -5.30 1.63 8.07
N GLY A 35 -5.78 2.45 9.00
CA GLY A 35 -5.84 3.89 8.79
C GLY A 35 -6.64 4.60 9.86
N MET A 36 -7.00 5.85 9.59
CA MET A 36 -7.85 6.64 10.47
C MET A 36 -9.16 5.92 10.82
N ASN A 37 -9.75 5.26 9.82
CA ASN A 37 -10.96 4.45 9.91
C ASN A 37 -10.92 3.36 10.99
N THR A 38 -9.74 2.80 11.28
CA THR A 38 -9.55 1.84 12.38
C THR A 38 -9.85 2.47 13.75
N PHE A 39 -9.65 3.78 13.91
CA PHE A 39 -9.84 4.53 15.15
C PHE A 39 -11.18 5.26 15.23
N THR A 40 -11.91 5.34 14.12
CA THR A 40 -13.23 5.97 14.05
C THR A 40 -14.37 4.98 13.88
N ASP A 41 -14.07 3.68 13.86
CA ASP A 41 -15.04 2.59 13.67
C ASP A 41 -15.93 2.81 12.43
N SER A 42 -15.28 3.18 11.33
CA SER A 42 -15.94 3.51 10.07
C SER A 42 -15.30 2.77 8.92
N GLU A 43 -16.11 2.21 8.03
CA GLU A 43 -15.60 1.67 6.75
C GLU A 43 -15.10 2.80 5.85
N TRP A 44 -15.87 3.89 5.74
CA TRP A 44 -15.61 5.04 4.87
C TRP A 44 -15.60 6.35 5.66
N GLY A 45 -14.42 6.78 6.09
CA GLY A 45 -14.19 8.12 6.63
C GLY A 45 -14.58 9.24 5.67
N THR A 46 -14.79 10.41 6.26
CA THR A 46 -15.36 11.62 5.66
C THR A 46 -14.33 12.60 5.15
N GLY A 47 -13.07 12.46 5.57
CA GLY A 47 -11.98 13.42 5.37
C GLY A 47 -11.93 14.56 6.39
N GLN A 48 -12.80 14.52 7.41
CA GLN A 48 -12.86 15.51 8.50
C GLN A 48 -12.40 14.93 9.84
N GLU A 49 -11.89 13.70 9.83
CA GLU A 49 -11.41 13.03 11.02
C GLU A 49 -10.25 13.80 11.65
N ASN A 50 -10.25 13.85 12.99
CA ASN A 50 -9.19 14.53 13.74
C ASN A 50 -7.93 13.65 13.76
N PRO A 51 -6.78 14.10 13.23
CA PRO A 51 -5.51 13.36 13.27
C PRO A 51 -5.10 12.88 14.66
N ASN A 52 -5.56 13.53 15.73
CA ASN A 52 -5.32 13.11 17.11
C ASN A 52 -5.91 11.73 17.48
N LEU A 53 -6.87 11.24 16.71
CA LEU A 53 -7.46 9.91 16.92
C LEU A 53 -6.53 8.79 16.44
N PHE A 54 -5.65 9.07 15.48
CA PHE A 54 -4.70 8.09 14.99
C PHE A 54 -3.56 7.91 16.00
N ASN A 55 -3.68 6.90 16.87
CA ASN A 55 -2.67 6.62 17.89
C ASN A 55 -2.56 5.12 18.21
N PRO A 56 -2.08 4.27 17.27
CA PRO A 56 -1.88 2.86 17.58
C PRO A 56 -0.84 2.68 18.69
N THR A 57 -1.23 2.07 19.79
CA THR A 57 -0.40 1.89 20.99
C THR A 57 0.55 0.69 20.91
N GLY A 58 0.30 -0.26 20.00
CA GLY A 58 1.06 -1.50 19.86
C GLY A 58 1.32 -1.92 18.42
N LEU A 59 1.44 -0.96 17.50
CA LEU A 59 1.73 -1.27 16.09
C LEU A 59 3.12 -1.94 15.98
N ASP A 60 3.13 -3.18 15.48
CA ASP A 60 4.33 -3.89 15.07
C ASP A 60 4.15 -4.49 13.67
N ALA A 61 4.65 -3.81 12.65
CA ALA A 61 4.56 -4.28 11.28
C ALA A 61 5.34 -5.59 11.03
N ARG A 62 6.32 -5.94 11.89
CA ARG A 62 7.00 -7.24 11.81
C ARG A 62 6.05 -8.36 12.19
N GLN A 63 5.14 -8.13 13.12
CA GLN A 63 4.10 -9.10 13.47
C GLN A 63 3.15 -9.32 12.29
N TRP A 64 2.77 -8.27 11.55
CA TRP A 64 1.94 -8.39 10.35
C TRP A 64 2.63 -9.21 9.26
N VAL A 65 3.91 -8.89 8.98
CA VAL A 65 4.70 -9.53 7.93
C VAL A 65 5.01 -10.99 8.27
N SER A 66 5.41 -11.30 9.51
CA SER A 66 5.66 -12.67 9.95
C SER A 66 4.40 -13.52 9.86
N THR A 67 3.26 -13.00 10.32
CA THR A 67 1.95 -13.67 10.20
C THR A 67 1.60 -13.95 8.74
N ALA A 68 1.81 -12.98 7.84
CA ALA A 68 1.56 -13.17 6.41
C ALA A 68 2.47 -14.25 5.80
N ALA A 69 3.76 -14.26 6.17
CA ALA A 69 4.72 -15.27 5.69
C ALA A 69 4.38 -16.67 6.21
N GLU A 70 4.03 -16.81 7.49
CA GLU A 70 3.61 -18.07 8.10
C GLU A 70 2.31 -18.62 7.48
N ALA A 71 1.40 -17.73 7.07
CA ALA A 71 0.17 -18.09 6.37
C ALA A 71 0.36 -18.35 4.86
N GLY A 72 1.59 -18.27 4.34
CA GLY A 72 1.91 -18.61 2.95
C GLY A 72 1.67 -17.51 1.92
N PHE A 73 1.43 -16.26 2.34
CA PHE A 73 1.32 -15.14 1.42
C PHE A 73 2.70 -14.71 0.91
N SER A 74 2.77 -14.26 -0.35
CA SER A 74 4.01 -13.72 -0.95
C SER A 74 3.95 -12.22 -1.24
N LEU A 75 2.77 -11.61 -1.06
CA LEU A 75 2.52 -10.18 -1.25
C LEU A 75 1.53 -9.70 -0.20
N VAL A 76 1.88 -8.59 0.44
CA VAL A 76 0.96 -7.80 1.27
C VAL A 76 0.68 -6.45 0.60
N ILE A 77 -0.54 -5.95 0.68
CA ILE A 77 -0.92 -4.62 0.16
C ILE A 77 -1.45 -3.78 1.31
N LEU A 78 -0.87 -2.60 1.54
CA LEU A 78 -1.30 -1.67 2.60
C LEU A 78 -2.08 -0.49 2.00
N THR A 79 -3.17 -0.08 2.64
CA THR A 79 -3.82 1.21 2.41
C THR A 79 -2.95 2.37 2.90
N ALA A 80 -1.96 2.78 2.10
CA ALA A 80 -1.12 3.94 2.41
C ALA A 80 -1.95 5.22 2.54
N LYS A 81 -3.00 5.36 1.73
CA LYS A 81 -4.07 6.35 1.86
C LYS A 81 -5.39 5.73 1.43
N HIS A 82 -6.43 5.85 2.25
CA HIS A 82 -7.80 5.45 1.90
C HIS A 82 -8.65 6.65 1.46
N HIS A 83 -9.96 6.48 1.23
CA HIS A 83 -10.82 7.54 0.69
C HIS A 83 -10.94 8.77 1.59
N ASP A 84 -10.78 8.62 2.90
CA ASP A 84 -10.73 9.72 3.85
C ASP A 84 -9.53 10.66 3.61
N GLY A 85 -8.48 10.20 2.95
CA GLY A 85 -7.32 11.03 2.59
C GLY A 85 -6.19 11.04 3.62
N PHE A 86 -6.35 10.38 4.77
CA PHE A 86 -5.29 10.34 5.80
C PHE A 86 -4.10 9.51 5.34
N CYS A 87 -2.93 10.13 5.23
CA CYS A 87 -1.72 9.48 4.73
C CYS A 87 -0.93 8.79 5.84
N LEU A 88 -0.59 7.51 5.65
CA LEU A 88 0.15 6.69 6.62
C LEU A 88 1.68 6.86 6.62
N TRP A 89 2.19 7.79 5.81
CA TRP A 89 3.60 8.19 5.74
C TRP A 89 3.68 9.72 5.91
N PRO A 90 4.84 10.27 6.26
CA PRO A 90 5.01 11.71 6.43
C PRO A 90 5.12 12.42 5.06
N SER A 91 4.01 12.45 4.33
CA SER A 91 3.86 13.13 3.04
C SER A 91 4.24 14.60 3.14
N LYS A 92 5.03 15.11 2.19
CA LYS A 92 5.40 16.55 2.14
C LYS A 92 4.29 17.42 1.56
N TYR A 93 3.23 16.81 1.04
CA TYR A 93 2.20 17.49 0.25
C TYR A 93 0.86 17.67 0.97
N THR A 94 0.74 17.18 2.21
CA THR A 94 -0.44 17.37 3.07
C THR A 94 -0.08 17.15 4.54
N ASP A 95 -0.66 17.97 5.42
CA ASP A 95 -0.58 17.78 6.87
C ASP A 95 -1.60 16.75 7.37
N HIS A 96 -2.55 16.31 6.54
CA HIS A 96 -3.50 15.24 6.88
C HIS A 96 -2.84 13.86 6.73
N SER A 97 -1.86 13.64 7.60
CA SER A 97 -1.03 12.45 7.65
C SER A 97 -0.59 12.17 9.08
N VAL A 98 0.18 11.10 9.24
CA VAL A 98 0.81 10.72 10.52
C VAL A 98 1.60 11.85 11.19
N VAL A 99 2.07 12.87 10.44
CA VAL A 99 2.80 14.02 11.01
C VAL A 99 1.95 14.85 11.97
N SER A 100 0.63 14.88 11.75
CA SER A 100 -0.32 15.61 12.59
C SER A 100 -0.93 14.75 13.69
N SER A 101 -0.48 13.50 13.82
CA SER A 101 -0.97 12.56 14.83
C SER A 101 -0.03 12.46 16.04
N PRO A 102 -0.53 12.09 17.23
CA PRO A 102 0.32 11.85 18.40
C PRO A 102 1.15 10.56 18.27
N TRP A 103 0.82 9.69 17.32
CA TRP A 103 1.54 8.43 17.13
C TRP A 103 3.03 8.67 16.85
N LYS A 104 3.90 8.05 17.66
CA LYS A 104 5.35 8.27 17.62
C LYS A 104 5.72 9.77 17.64
N ASN A 105 4.94 10.59 18.34
CA ASN A 105 5.09 12.05 18.42
C ASN A 105 5.12 12.72 17.03
N GLY A 106 4.32 12.27 16.07
CA GLY A 106 4.28 12.80 14.70
C GLY A 106 5.46 12.35 13.80
N HIS A 107 6.34 11.47 14.28
CA HIS A 107 7.50 10.98 13.52
C HIS A 107 7.29 9.56 12.98
N GLY A 108 6.06 9.05 13.09
CA GLY A 108 5.71 7.72 12.61
C GLY A 108 5.66 7.63 11.09
N ASP A 109 5.81 6.41 10.59
CA ASP A 109 5.74 6.09 9.16
C ASP A 109 5.37 4.60 9.03
N VAL A 110 4.07 4.31 8.86
CA VAL A 110 3.58 2.93 8.79
C VAL A 110 4.07 2.25 7.51
N VAL A 111 4.14 3.02 6.41
CA VAL A 111 4.64 2.52 5.12
C VAL A 111 6.07 2.05 5.27
N ARG A 112 6.96 2.87 5.86
CA ARG A 112 8.35 2.49 6.12
C ARG A 112 8.49 1.36 7.12
N ASP A 113 7.69 1.35 8.19
CA ASP A 113 7.70 0.24 9.15
C ASP A 113 7.35 -1.10 8.45
N LEU A 114 6.36 -1.11 7.56
CA LEU A 114 5.97 -2.29 6.79
C LEU A 114 7.02 -2.71 5.76
N THR A 115 7.53 -1.78 4.96
CA THR A 115 8.52 -2.11 3.90
C THR A 115 9.83 -2.60 4.51
N ASN A 116 10.27 -2.02 5.63
CA ASN A 116 11.45 -2.51 6.36
C ASN A 116 11.22 -3.91 6.93
N ALA A 117 10.05 -4.18 7.51
CA ALA A 117 9.71 -5.50 8.02
C ALA A 117 9.68 -6.56 6.91
N ALA A 118 9.04 -6.26 5.78
CA ALA A 118 8.99 -7.15 4.62
C ALA A 118 10.38 -7.42 4.02
N LYS A 119 11.21 -6.37 3.90
CA LYS A 119 12.60 -6.50 3.44
C LYS A 119 13.45 -7.36 4.39
N ALA A 120 13.27 -7.23 5.70
CA ALA A 120 13.96 -8.05 6.69
C ALA A 120 13.49 -9.52 6.66
N GLN A 121 12.20 -9.75 6.41
CA GLN A 121 11.63 -11.09 6.25
C GLN A 121 12.13 -11.79 4.96
N GLY A 122 12.29 -11.04 3.87
CA GLY A 122 12.96 -11.48 2.64
C GLY A 122 12.11 -12.27 1.65
N ASN A 123 10.95 -12.82 2.05
CA ASN A 123 10.04 -13.57 1.16
C ASN A 123 8.65 -12.92 1.00
N ILE A 124 8.49 -11.67 1.44
CA ILE A 124 7.25 -10.89 1.30
C ILE A 124 7.52 -9.66 0.44
N ASP A 125 6.84 -9.56 -0.70
CA ASP A 125 6.77 -8.32 -1.47
C ASP A 125 5.69 -7.38 -0.87
N VAL A 126 5.85 -6.07 -1.07
CA VAL A 126 4.89 -5.05 -0.62
C VAL A 126 4.28 -4.32 -1.80
N GLY A 127 2.95 -4.21 -1.79
CA GLY A 127 2.18 -3.29 -2.62
C GLY A 127 1.59 -2.16 -1.78
N LEU A 128 1.33 -1.02 -2.42
CA LEU A 128 0.75 0.15 -1.77
C LEU A 128 -0.53 0.53 -2.49
N TYR A 129 -1.61 0.64 -1.73
CA TYR A 129 -2.87 1.21 -2.17
C TYR A 129 -2.87 2.70 -1.84
N LEU A 130 -3.06 3.53 -2.86
CA LEU A 130 -3.24 4.97 -2.77
C LEU A 130 -4.60 5.28 -3.38
N SER A 131 -5.57 5.70 -2.57
CA SER A 131 -6.91 6.00 -3.06
C SER A 131 -6.90 7.16 -4.07
N PRO A 132 -7.43 6.97 -5.29
CA PRO A 132 -7.66 8.07 -6.23
C PRO A 132 -8.71 9.05 -5.71
N TRP A 133 -9.78 8.56 -5.06
CA TRP A 133 -10.76 9.41 -4.41
C TRP A 133 -10.22 9.94 -3.09
N ASP A 134 -10.21 11.25 -2.91
CA ASP A 134 -9.74 11.89 -1.69
C ASP A 134 -10.83 12.83 -1.18
N ARG A 135 -11.37 12.53 0.00
CA ARG A 135 -12.45 13.29 0.63
C ARG A 135 -11.94 14.43 1.51
N HIS A 136 -10.63 14.51 1.74
CA HIS A 136 -9.99 15.56 2.53
C HIS A 136 -9.43 16.68 1.66
N ASP A 137 -8.73 16.33 0.58
CA ASP A 137 -7.95 17.31 -0.18
C ASP A 137 -8.83 18.25 -1.02
N GLN A 138 -8.71 19.55 -0.80
CA GLN A 138 -9.48 20.58 -1.50
C GLN A 138 -9.17 20.70 -3.00
N ARG A 139 -8.07 20.07 -3.47
CA ARG A 139 -7.77 19.97 -4.90
C ARG A 139 -8.62 18.88 -5.56
N TYR A 140 -9.18 17.93 -4.83
CA TYR A 140 -9.99 16.87 -5.41
C TYR A 140 -11.15 17.45 -6.24
N GLY A 141 -11.30 16.94 -7.47
CA GLY A 141 -12.21 17.50 -8.49
C GLY A 141 -11.58 18.58 -9.39
N LYS A 142 -10.41 19.11 -9.06
CA LYS A 142 -9.60 19.99 -9.92
C LYS A 142 -8.56 19.15 -10.65
N ASN A 143 -8.86 18.83 -11.91
CA ASN A 143 -8.15 17.77 -12.65
C ASN A 143 -6.63 17.92 -12.63
N GLN A 144 -6.08 19.09 -12.98
CA GLN A 144 -4.62 19.22 -13.08
C GLN A 144 -3.96 19.20 -11.70
N GLU A 145 -4.45 20.03 -10.78
CA GLU A 145 -3.85 20.23 -9.46
C GLU A 145 -3.91 18.95 -8.61
N TYR A 146 -5.02 18.21 -8.69
CA TYR A 146 -5.13 16.93 -7.97
C TYR A 146 -4.27 15.84 -8.61
N ASN A 147 -4.16 15.77 -9.93
CA ASN A 147 -3.28 14.80 -10.58
C ASN A 147 -1.80 15.08 -10.28
N GLU A 148 -1.38 16.34 -10.22
CA GLU A 148 -0.02 16.73 -9.82
C GLU A 148 0.25 16.34 -8.36
N TYR A 149 -0.69 16.62 -7.45
CA TYR A 149 -0.64 16.18 -6.04
C TYR A 149 -0.54 14.65 -5.92
N TYR A 150 -1.44 13.93 -6.60
CA TYR A 150 -1.50 12.47 -6.57
C TYR A 150 -0.23 11.84 -7.14
N LEU A 151 0.28 12.37 -8.25
CA LEU A 151 1.55 11.92 -8.85
C LEU A 151 2.73 12.19 -7.91
N ALA A 152 2.72 13.32 -7.20
CA ALA A 152 3.78 13.62 -6.24
C ALA A 152 3.77 12.63 -5.06
N GLN A 153 2.59 12.26 -4.54
CA GLN A 153 2.46 11.21 -3.53
C GLN A 153 2.91 9.83 -4.05
N LEU A 154 2.56 9.48 -5.29
CA LEU A 154 3.07 8.27 -5.94
C LEU A 154 4.60 8.27 -6.01
N GLN A 155 5.22 9.40 -6.35
CA GLN A 155 6.68 9.51 -6.40
C GLN A 155 7.32 9.39 -5.03
N GLU A 156 6.70 9.91 -3.97
CA GLU A 156 7.16 9.66 -2.60
C GLU A 156 7.12 8.16 -2.30
N LEU A 157 5.98 7.51 -2.49
CA LEU A 157 5.81 6.10 -2.12
C LEU A 157 6.68 5.13 -2.92
N LEU A 158 6.97 5.43 -4.20
CA LEU A 158 7.75 4.55 -5.08
C LEU A 158 9.27 4.77 -5.02
N LYS A 159 9.74 5.78 -4.29
CA LYS A 159 11.18 6.12 -4.19
C LYS A 159 11.76 6.01 -2.77
N GLN A 160 10.91 5.75 -1.78
CA GLN A 160 11.30 5.60 -0.37
C GLN A 160 11.99 4.28 -0.07
#